data_AF-A0A6G4Q538-F1
#
_entry.id   AF-A0A6G4Q538-F1
#
_cell.length_a   1.000
_cell.length_b   1.000
_cell.length_c   1.000
_cell.angle_alpha   90.00
_cell.angle_beta   90.00
_cell.angle_gamma   90.00
#
_symmetry.space_group_name_H-M   'P 1'
#
loop_
_entity.id
_entity.type
_entity.pdbx_description
1 polymer ?
#
loop_
_entity_poly.entity_id
_entity_poly.type
_entity_poly.pdbx_seq_one_letter_code
_entity_poly.pdbx_strand_id
1 'polypeptide(L)' 'MKFEKYIDHTLLKPESTRTQIDQIIDEAKAYNFKSVCVNPTHVKYAAERLADSDVLVCTVIGFPLGASTTA' A
#
# COMPACT_ATOMS: atom_id res chain seq x y z
N MET A 1 20.00 -12.11 5.63
CA MET A 1 18.99 -11.09 5.98
C MET A 1 17.79 -11.27 5.06
N LYS A 2 16.57 -11.05 5.54
CA LYS A 2 15.33 -11.10 4.74
C LYS A 2 15.01 -9.72 4.19
N PHE A 3 15.73 -9.30 3.15
CA PHE A 3 15.64 -7.94 2.59
C PHE A 3 14.23 -7.59 2.08
N GLU A 4 13.47 -8.58 1.63
CA GLU A 4 12.08 -8.43 1.21
C GLU A 4 11.19 -7.83 2.31
N LYS A 5 11.45 -8.16 3.58
CA LYS A 5 10.69 -7.63 4.73
C LYS A 5 11.08 -6.21 5.16
N TYR A 6 11.90 -5.51 4.36
CA TYR A 6 12.24 -4.09 4.53
C TYR A 6 11.62 -3.21 3.43
N ILE A 7 10.84 -3.79 2.52
CA ILE A 7 10.29 -3.09 1.35
C ILE A 7 8.81 -2.79 1.57
N ASP A 8 8.45 -1.52 1.36
CA ASP A 8 7.08 -1.04 1.22
C ASP A 8 6.78 -0.79 -0.26
N HIS A 9 5.99 -1.67 -0.87
CA HIS A 9 5.66 -1.55 -2.29
C HIS A 9 4.63 -0.44 -2.50
N THR A 10 5.06 0.67 -3.12
CA THR A 10 4.35 1.95 -3.00
C THR A 10 3.73 2.40 -4.32
N LEU A 11 2.44 2.73 -4.29
CA LEU A 11 1.73 3.38 -5.40
C LEU A 11 0.81 4.50 -4.89
N LEU A 12 1.30 5.74 -5.00
CA LEU A 12 0.63 6.95 -4.50
C LEU A 12 0.23 7.94 -5.59
N LYS A 13 0.39 7.58 -6.87
CA LYS A 13 -0.01 8.45 -7.99
C LYS A 13 -1.53 8.71 -7.95
N PRO A 14 -2.00 9.96 -8.06
CA PRO A 14 -3.43 10.28 -8.01
C PRO A 14 -4.28 9.52 -9.05
N GLU A 15 -3.69 9.23 -10.21
CA GLU A 15 -4.30 8.53 -11.34
C GLU A 15 -4.24 6.99 -11.24
N SER A 16 -3.78 6.45 -10.11
CA SER A 16 -3.65 5.01 -9.92
C SER A 16 -5.01 4.31 -10.01
N THR A 17 -5.08 3.32 -10.91
CA THR A 17 -6.29 2.53 -11.13
C THR A 17 -6.37 1.35 -10.18
N ARG A 18 -7.58 0.78 -10.03
CA ARG A 18 -7.78 -0.42 -9.20
C ARG A 18 -6.92 -1.59 -9.65
N THR A 19 -6.80 -1.80 -10.96
CA THR A 19 -5.97 -2.87 -11.55
C THR A 19 -4.49 -2.72 -11.20
N GLN A 20 -3.95 -1.49 -11.16
CA GLN A 20 -2.57 -1.26 -10.73
C GLN A 20 -2.40 -1.52 -9.23
N ILE A 21 -3.42 -1.23 -8.41
CA ILE A 21 -3.42 -1.57 -6.98
C ILE A 21 -3.41 -3.09 -6.78
N ASP A 22 -4.21 -3.84 -7.55
CA ASP A 22 -4.16 -5.31 -7.52
C ASP A 22 -2.78 -5.83 -7.88
N GLN A 23 -2.17 -5.28 -8.93
CA GLN A 23 -0.84 -5.69 -9.36
C GLN A 23 0.20 -5.55 -8.24
N ILE A 24 0.26 -4.40 -7.56
CA ILE A 24 1.23 -4.23 -6.47
C ILE A 24 0.92 -5.11 -5.25
N ILE A 25 -0.35 -5.44 -5.00
CA ILE A 25 -0.74 -6.36 -3.92
C ILE A 25 -0.27 -7.78 -4.27
N ASP A 26 -0.51 -8.23 -5.49
CA ASP A 26 -0.13 -9.57 -5.93
C ASP A 26 1.40 -9.71 -5.98
N GLU A 27 2.12 -8.69 -6.44
CA GLU A 27 3.59 -8.64 -6.38
C GLU A 27 4.11 -8.67 -4.94
N ALA A 28 3.51 -7.88 -4.03
CA ALA A 28 3.91 -7.87 -2.63
C ALA A 28 3.70 -9.22 -1.93
N LYS A 29 2.63 -9.93 -2.27
CA LYS A 29 2.41 -11.31 -1.82
C LYS A 29 3.45 -12.27 -2.42
N ALA A 30 3.68 -12.19 -3.73
CA ALA A 30 4.59 -13.09 -4.44
C ALA A 30 6.03 -12.96 -3.94
N TYR A 31 6.48 -11.74 -3.64
CA TYR A 31 7.83 -11.47 -3.14
C TYR A 31 7.92 -11.38 -1.61
N ASN A 32 6.81 -11.59 -0.91
CA ASN A 32 6.74 -11.59 0.55
C ASN A 32 7.27 -10.28 1.18
N PHE A 33 6.86 -9.15 0.61
CA PHE A 33 7.27 -7.82 1.09
C PHE A 33 6.71 -7.50 2.48
N LYS A 34 7.10 -6.33 3.03
CA LYS A 34 6.63 -5.90 4.35
C LYS A 34 5.22 -5.33 4.28
N SER A 35 4.99 -4.43 3.34
CA SER A 35 3.70 -3.77 3.18
C SER A 35 3.46 -3.29 1.75
N VAL A 36 2.21 -2.95 1.46
CA VAL A 36 1.84 -2.10 0.32
C VAL A 36 1.47 -0.71 0.82
N CYS A 37 2.04 0.34 0.23
CA CYS A 37 1.73 1.71 0.56
C CYS A 37 0.85 2.34 -0.52
N VAL A 38 -0.39 2.68 -0.16
CA VAL A 38 -1.43 3.17 -1.08
C VAL A 38 -2.08 4.45 -0.56
N ASN A 39 -2.78 5.17 -1.43
CA ASN A 39 -3.59 6.32 -1.00
C ASN A 39 -4.72 5.86 -0.03
N PRO A 40 -5.15 6.72 0.92
CA PRO A 40 -6.17 6.37 1.91
C PRO A 40 -7.46 5.76 1.33
N THR A 41 -7.86 6.20 0.14
CA THR A 41 -9.03 5.72 -0.59
C THR A 41 -8.97 4.23 -0.94
N HIS A 42 -7.78 3.63 -0.97
CA HIS A 42 -7.59 2.21 -1.29
C HIS A 42 -7.34 1.33 -0.06
N VAL A 43 -7.19 1.90 1.14
CA VAL A 43 -6.80 1.15 2.36
C VAL A 43 -7.76 0.01 2.67
N LYS A 44 -9.08 0.28 2.70
CA LYS A 44 -10.09 -0.75 2.97
C LYS A 44 -9.97 -1.91 1.99
N TYR A 45 -9.86 -1.59 0.71
CA TYR A 45 -9.74 -2.60 -0.34
C TYR A 45 -8.45 -3.41 -0.26
N ALA A 46 -7.31 -2.74 -0.04
CA ALA A 46 -6.03 -3.41 0.11
C ALA A 46 -6.05 -4.35 1.33
N ALA A 47 -6.64 -3.93 2.44
CA ALA A 47 -6.80 -4.75 3.65
C ALA A 47 -7.66 -5.99 3.39
N GLU A 48 -8.79 -5.85 2.69
CA GLU A 48 -9.64 -6.98 2.29
C GLU A 48 -8.89 -7.97 1.38
N ARG A 49 -8.12 -7.46 0.40
CA ARG A 49 -7.33 -8.30 -0.50
C ARG A 49 -6.14 -8.98 0.19
N LEU A 50 -5.64 -8.41 1.29
CA LEU A 50 -4.48 -8.89 2.06
C LEU A 50 -4.87 -9.71 3.31
N ALA A 51 -6.15 -9.97 3.55
CA ALA A 51 -6.64 -10.63 4.77
C ALA A 51 -5.94 -11.97 5.10
N ASP A 52 -5.56 -12.73 4.07
CA ASP A 52 -4.88 -14.03 4.19
C ASP A 52 -3.36 -13.95 3.99
N SER A 53 -2.76 -12.77 4.15
CA SER A 53 -1.33 -12.51 3.94
C SER A 53 -0.70 -11.84 5.17
N ASP A 54 0.61 -12.00 5.34
CA ASP A 54 1.41 -11.28 6.35
C ASP A 54 1.93 -9.91 5.86
N VAL A 55 1.61 -9.54 4.61
CA VAL A 55 1.89 -8.24 4.02
C VAL A 55 0.93 -7.21 4.61
N LEU A 56 1.47 -6.13 5.17
CA LEU A 56 0.70 -5.07 5.82
C LEU A 56 0.15 -4.06 4.81
N VAL A 57 -0.84 -3.27 5.24
CA VAL A 57 -1.24 -2.06 4.51
C VAL A 57 -0.62 -0.85 5.19
N CYS A 58 0.09 -0.05 4.41
CA CYS A 58 0.62 1.25 4.75
C CYS A 58 -0.15 2.33 3.98
N THR A 59 -0.30 3.51 4.56
CA THR A 59 -0.93 4.66 3.89
C THR A 59 -0.26 5.95 4.34
N VAL A 60 -0.44 6.99 3.53
CA VAL A 60 0.01 8.35 3.83
C VAL A 60 -1.16 9.22 4.30
N ILE A 61 -0.89 10.20 5.16
CA ILE A 61 -1.85 11.22 5.61
C ILE A 61 -1.28 12.60 5.30
N GLY A 62 -2.11 13.50 4.76
CA GLY A 62 -1.67 14.83 4.33
C GLY A 62 -0.81 14.86 3.07
N PHE A 63 -0.57 13.73 2.40
CA PHE A 63 0.24 13.67 1.19
C PHE A 63 -0.54 14.11 -0.07
N PRO A 64 0.12 14.71 -1.09
CA PRO A 64 1.55 15.07 -1.14
C PRO A 64 1.87 16.45 -0.57
N LEU A 65 0.87 17.32 -0.39
CA LEU A 65 1.11 18.74 -0.13
C LEU A 65 1.27 19.13 1.34
N GLY A 66 0.84 18.27 2.27
CA GLY A 66 0.90 18.52 3.71
C GLY A 66 -0.12 19.53 4.24
N ALA A 67 -1.05 20.02 3.41
CA ALA A 67 -2.00 21.08 3.75
C ALA A 67 -3.23 20.57 4.54
N SER A 68 -2.99 19.79 5.60
CA SER A 68 -4.02 19.19 6.45
C SER A 68 -3.89 19.65 7.90
N THR A 69 -5.02 19.83 8.59
CA THR A 69 -5.07 20.14 10.03
C THR A 69 -4.89 18.88 10.88
N THR A 70 -4.63 19.03 12.18
CA THR A 70 -4.58 17.91 13.14
C THR A 70 -5.95 17.44 13.62
N ALA A 71 -7.01 18.14 13.25
CA ALA A 71 -8.39 17.95 13.69
C ALA A 71 -9.16 16.94 12.83
#